data_AF-A0A2I0BEW7-F1
#
_entry.id   AF-A0A2I0BEW7-F1
#
_cell.length_a   1.000
_cell.length_b   1.000
_cell.length_c   1.000
_cell.angle_alpha   90.00
_cell.angle_beta   90.00
_cell.angle_gamma   90.00
#
_symmetry.space_group_name_H-M   'P 1'
#
loop_
_entity.id
_entity.type
_entity.pdbx_description
1 polymer ?
#
loop_
_entity_poly.entity_id
_entity_poly.type
_entity_poly.pdbx_seq_one_letter_code
_entity_poly.pdbx_strand_id
1 'polypeptide(L)'
;MSASAGGYLARRTAQKERVRILYRRALRDTLNWAVHRHLFYHDADELRAKFDANRHVEDLDTIDRLINEAEASYEKWQHPDPYIVPWAPGGSKFSRNPRPPKGIEIVYNYGKEEND
;
A
#
# COMPACT_ATOMS: atom_id res chain seq x y z
N MET A 1 10.60 8.93 33.47
CA MET A 1 11.88 8.65 32.79
C MET A 1 11.85 9.39 31.46
N SER A 2 12.69 10.41 31.28
CA SER A 2 12.69 11.22 30.06
C SER A 2 13.20 10.37 28.90
N ALA A 3 12.41 10.19 27.84
CA ALA A 3 12.88 9.53 26.63
C ALA A 3 14.06 10.33 26.05
N SER A 4 15.11 9.64 25.59
CA SER A 4 16.22 10.33 24.91
C SER A 4 15.67 11.07 23.68
N ALA A 5 16.22 12.27 23.39
CA ALA A 5 15.77 13.07 22.25
C ALA A 5 15.79 12.28 20.92
N GLY A 6 16.74 11.35 20.78
CA GLY A 6 16.80 10.42 19.64
C GLY A 6 15.62 9.44 19.58
N GLY A 7 15.20 8.88 20.72
CA GLY A 7 14.05 7.98 20.79
C GLY A 7 12.72 8.67 20.44
N TYR A 8 12.55 9.91 20.91
CA TYR A 8 11.40 10.74 20.56
C TYR A 8 11.30 10.97 19.05
N LEU A 9 12.41 11.40 18.42
CA LEU A 9 12.45 11.67 16.98
C LEU A 9 12.17 10.41 16.15
N ALA A 10 12.78 9.28 16.52
CA ALA A 10 12.56 8.00 15.83
C ALA A 10 11.10 7.54 15.92
N ARG A 11 10.48 7.64 17.11
CA ARG A 11 9.04 7.33 17.29
C ARG A 11 8.19 8.25 16.42
N ARG A 12 8.52 9.55 16.38
CA ARG A 12 7.74 10.49 15.58
C ARG A 12 7.87 10.25 14.08
N THR A 13 9.06 9.87 13.59
CA THR A 13 9.24 9.50 12.18
C THR A 13 8.45 8.24 11.82
N ALA A 14 8.43 7.24 12.69
CA ALA A 14 7.67 6.00 12.49
C ALA A 14 6.15 6.26 12.47
N GLN A 15 5.64 7.08 13.39
CA GLN A 15 4.23 7.51 13.39
C GLN A 15 3.84 8.22 12.09
N LYS A 16 4.68 9.15 11.62
CA LYS A 16 4.46 9.87 10.37
C LYS A 16 4.42 8.94 9.17
N GLU A 17 5.28 7.92 9.15
CA GLU A 17 5.28 6.88 8.12
C GLU A 17 4.00 6.03 8.15
N ARG A 18 3.63 5.51 9.34
CA ARG A 18 2.40 4.72 9.53
C ARG A 18 1.16 5.47 9.06
N VAL A 19 0.99 6.74 9.48
CA VAL A 19 -0.14 7.59 9.05
C VAL A 19 -0.17 7.76 7.54
N ARG A 20 0.98 7.98 6.88
CA ARG A 20 1.04 8.14 5.41
C ARG A 20 0.71 6.86 4.68
N ILE A 21 1.16 5.71 5.17
CA ILE A 21 0.84 4.40 4.60
C ILE A 21 -0.65 4.12 4.77
N LEU A 22 -1.19 4.33 5.97
CA LEU A 22 -2.61 4.15 6.28
C LEU A 22 -3.49 5.03 5.38
N TYR A 23 -3.18 6.33 5.27
CA TYR A 23 -3.95 7.24 4.41
C TYR A 23 -3.94 6.79 2.94
N ARG A 24 -2.78 6.35 2.43
CA ARG A 24 -2.68 5.83 1.05
C ARG A 24 -3.49 4.55 0.86
N ARG A 25 -3.48 3.65 1.85
CA ARG A 25 -4.25 2.41 1.82
C ARG A 25 -5.75 2.71 1.87
N ALA A 26 -6.20 3.52 2.82
CA ALA A 26 -7.58 3.93 2.98
C ALA A 26 -8.13 4.60 1.71
N LEU A 27 -7.40 5.55 1.10
CA LEU A 27 -7.83 6.17 -0.16
C LEU A 27 -7.99 5.18 -1.32
N ARG A 28 -7.06 4.22 -1.45
CA ARG A 28 -7.17 3.18 -2.48
C ARG A 28 -8.41 2.33 -2.25
N ASP A 29 -8.70 2.03 -0.99
CA ASP A 29 -9.84 1.19 -0.64
C ASP A 29 -11.18 1.91 -0.79
N THR A 30 -11.24 3.20 -0.47
CA THR A 30 -12.37 4.07 -0.82
C THR A 30 -12.64 4.03 -2.32
N LEU A 31 -11.59 4.06 -3.16
CA LEU A 31 -11.76 3.93 -4.61
C LEU A 31 -12.24 2.54 -5.04
N ASN A 32 -11.75 1.48 -4.39
CA ASN A 32 -12.18 0.10 -4.66
C ASN A 32 -13.69 -0.05 -4.42
N TRP A 33 -14.20 0.52 -3.33
CA TRP A 33 -15.64 0.51 -3.01
C TRP A 33 -16.48 1.43 -3.90
N ALA A 34 -16.04 2.67 -4.12
CA ALA A 34 -16.84 3.67 -4.82
C ALA A 34 -17.04 3.34 -6.30
N VAL A 35 -16.04 2.72 -6.95
CA VAL A 35 -15.95 2.40 -8.39
C VAL A 35 -15.97 3.63 -9.31
N HIS A 36 -16.97 4.50 -9.16
CA HIS A 36 -17.17 5.74 -9.90
C HIS A 36 -16.50 6.94 -9.23
N ARG A 37 -15.93 7.83 -10.07
CA ARG A 37 -15.13 8.97 -9.61
C ARG A 37 -15.91 10.02 -8.82
N HIS A 38 -17.16 10.29 -9.19
CA HIS A 38 -17.97 11.32 -8.52
C HIS A 38 -18.30 10.95 -7.07
N LEU A 39 -18.56 9.68 -6.78
CA LEU A 39 -18.71 9.16 -5.41
C LEU A 39 -17.37 9.19 -4.67
N PHE A 40 -16.32 8.69 -5.33
CA PHE A 40 -14.98 8.66 -4.75
C PHE A 40 -14.48 10.04 -4.29
N TYR A 41 -14.71 11.11 -5.04
CA TYR A 41 -14.22 12.43 -4.65
C TYR A 41 -14.84 12.92 -3.34
N HIS A 42 -16.15 12.76 -3.18
CA HIS A 42 -16.83 13.11 -1.95
C HIS A 42 -16.28 12.31 -0.76
N ASP A 43 -16.21 10.98 -0.90
CA ASP A 43 -15.73 10.10 0.17
C ASP A 43 -14.23 10.31 0.49
N ALA A 44 -13.43 10.64 -0.51
CA ALA A 44 -12.02 10.97 -0.34
C ALA A 44 -11.82 12.30 0.40
N ASP A 45 -12.66 13.30 0.14
CA ASP A 45 -12.64 14.57 0.87
C ASP A 45 -13.07 14.39 2.33
N GLU A 46 -14.11 13.59 2.58
CA GLU A 46 -14.51 13.21 3.95
C GLU A 46 -13.39 12.46 4.68
N LEU A 47 -12.74 11.50 4.00
CA LEU A 47 -11.60 10.78 4.56
C LEU A 47 -10.47 11.77 4.89
N ARG A 48 -10.16 12.70 4.00
CA ARG A 48 -9.12 13.70 4.23
C ARG A 48 -9.44 14.59 5.44
N ALA A 49 -10.70 15.03 5.57
CA ALA A 49 -11.15 15.83 6.70
C ALA A 49 -10.95 15.11 8.04
N LYS A 50 -11.21 13.79 8.11
CA LYS A 50 -10.96 12.97 9.32
C LYS A 50 -9.48 12.94 9.72
N PHE A 51 -8.57 12.86 8.76
CA PHE A 51 -7.12 12.94 9.02
C PHE A 51 -6.68 14.34 9.42
N ASP A 52 -7.19 15.38 8.74
CA ASP A 52 -6.83 16.76 9.04
C ASP A 52 -7.33 17.23 10.41
N ALA A 53 -8.49 16.74 10.88
CA ALA A 53 -9.01 17.00 12.22
C ALA A 53 -8.02 16.61 13.34
N ASN A 54 -7.16 15.61 13.13
CA ASN A 54 -6.20 15.10 14.10
C ASN A 54 -4.74 15.49 13.78
N ARG A 55 -4.52 16.39 12.80
CA ARG A 55 -3.18 16.72 12.29
C ARG A 55 -2.26 17.37 13.34
N HIS A 56 -2.86 18.11 14.27
CA HIS A 56 -2.15 18.93 15.25
C HIS A 56 -2.00 18.27 16.63
N VAL A 57 -2.29 16.97 16.76
CA VAL A 57 -2.06 16.23 18.00
C VAL A 57 -0.55 16.04 18.20
N GLU A 58 -0.04 16.47 19.35
CA GLU A 58 1.39 16.43 19.70
C GLU A 58 1.75 15.30 20.67
N ASP A 59 0.78 14.85 21.49
CA ASP A 59 1.01 13.76 22.44
C ASP A 59 1.23 12.44 21.72
N LEU A 60 2.40 11.82 21.96
CA LEU A 60 2.83 10.62 21.25
C LEU A 60 1.95 9.40 21.54
N ASP A 61 1.50 9.25 22.79
CA ASP A 61 0.69 8.10 23.20
C ASP A 61 -0.73 8.22 22.61
N THR A 62 -1.29 9.43 22.61
CA THR A 62 -2.56 9.72 21.91
C THR A 62 -2.43 9.47 20.40
N ILE A 63 -1.33 9.87 19.76
CA ILE A 63 -1.11 9.60 18.33
C ILE A 63 -1.09 8.09 18.07
N ASP A 64 -0.40 7.30 18.88
CA ASP A 64 -0.35 5.84 18.68
C ASP A 64 -1.72 5.19 18.87
N ARG A 65 -2.50 5.65 19.86
CA ARG A 65 -3.89 5.21 20.05
C ARG A 65 -4.74 5.51 18.82
N LEU A 66 -4.68 6.74 18.30
CA LEU A 66 -5.44 7.15 17.12
C LEU A 66 -5.05 6.35 15.88
N ILE A 67 -3.75 6.08 15.68
CA ILE A 67 -3.28 5.24 14.58
C ILE A 67 -3.84 3.83 14.71
N ASN A 68 -3.80 3.24 15.91
CA ASN A 68 -4.30 1.87 16.12
C ASN A 68 -5.82 1.78 15.91
N GLU A 69 -6.59 2.76 16.40
CA GLU A 69 -8.04 2.84 16.18
C GLU A 69 -8.39 3.00 14.68
N ALA A 70 -7.62 3.80 13.96
CA ALA A 70 -7.79 4.00 12.53
C ALA A 70 -7.37 2.77 11.71
N GLU A 71 -6.31 2.07 12.09
CA GLU A 71 -5.89 0.81 11.48
C GLU A 71 -6.94 -0.30 11.68
N ALA A 72 -7.51 -0.44 12.88
CA ALA A 72 -8.60 -1.39 13.16
C ALA A 72 -9.87 -1.05 12.36
N SER A 73 -10.18 0.23 12.22
CA SER A 73 -11.30 0.68 11.39
C SER A 73 -11.07 0.36 9.92
N TYR A 74 -9.85 0.58 9.41
CA TYR A 74 -9.47 0.24 8.04
C TYR A 74 -9.56 -1.27 7.78
N GLU A 75 -9.05 -2.10 8.70
CA GLU A 75 -9.09 -3.56 8.58
C GLU A 75 -10.51 -4.10 8.50
N LYS A 76 -11.43 -3.54 9.30
CA LYS A 76 -12.85 -3.91 9.28
C LYS A 76 -13.54 -3.63 7.94
N TRP A 77 -13.17 -2.53 7.29
CA TRP A 77 -13.85 -2.05 6.07
C TRP A 77 -13.07 -2.33 4.79
N GLN A 78 -12.05 -3.18 4.88
CA GLN A 78 -11.21 -3.51 3.75
C GLN A 78 -12.01 -4.21 2.63
N HIS A 79 -11.83 -3.78 1.39
CA HIS A 79 -12.45 -4.44 0.23
C HIS A 79 -11.90 -5.87 0.09
N PRO A 80 -12.76 -6.90 -0.07
CA PRO A 80 -12.34 -8.30 -0.12
C PRO A 80 -11.50 -8.65 -1.35
N ASP A 81 -11.71 -7.95 -2.47
CA ASP A 81 -10.96 -8.12 -3.73
C ASP A 81 -10.48 -6.76 -4.28
N PRO A 82 -9.42 -6.16 -3.71
CA PRO A 82 -9.00 -4.82 -4.08
C PRO A 82 -8.41 -4.77 -5.49
N TYR A 83 -8.52 -3.63 -6.18
CA TYR A 83 -7.90 -3.48 -7.49
C TYR A 83 -6.36 -3.54 -7.40
N ILE A 84 -5.76 -4.49 -8.12
CA ILE A 84 -4.31 -4.63 -8.27
C ILE A 84 -3.95 -4.37 -9.73
N VAL A 85 -2.98 -3.48 -9.96
CA VAL A 85 -2.50 -3.21 -11.32
C VAL A 85 -1.94 -4.50 -11.94
N PRO A 86 -2.21 -4.79 -13.24
CA PRO A 86 -1.98 -6.12 -13.80
C PRO A 86 -0.57 -6.69 -13.61
N TRP A 87 0.48 -5.87 -13.62
CA TRP A 87 1.87 -6.33 -13.54
C TRP A 87 2.46 -6.35 -12.13
N ALA A 88 1.75 -5.83 -11.11
CA ALA A 88 2.21 -5.87 -9.72
C ALA A 88 1.95 -7.26 -9.11
N PRO A 89 2.65 -7.63 -8.01
CA PRO A 89 2.33 -8.85 -7.27
C PRO A 89 0.83 -8.95 -6.95
N GLY A 90 0.22 -10.10 -7.26
CA GLY A 90 -1.23 -10.33 -7.14
C GLY A 90 -2.07 -9.87 -8.34
N GLY A 91 -1.47 -9.18 -9.32
CA GLY A 91 -2.14 -8.77 -10.54
C GLY A 91 -2.22 -9.87 -11.60
N SER A 92 -3.18 -9.74 -12.53
CA SER A 92 -3.49 -10.76 -13.55
C SER A 92 -2.38 -11.05 -14.58
N LYS A 93 -1.36 -10.19 -14.68
CA LYS A 93 -0.19 -10.33 -15.57
C LYS A 93 1.12 -10.38 -14.79
N PHE A 94 1.08 -10.56 -13.47
CA PHE A 94 2.27 -10.71 -12.67
C PHE A 94 3.05 -11.93 -13.13
N SER A 95 4.35 -11.76 -13.39
CA SER A 95 5.24 -12.84 -13.85
C SER A 95 4.73 -13.60 -15.08
N ARG A 96 3.91 -12.96 -15.94
CA ARG A 96 3.43 -13.58 -17.19
C ARG A 96 4.58 -13.93 -18.14
N ASN A 97 5.58 -13.06 -18.22
CA ASN A 97 6.77 -13.23 -19.05
C ASN A 97 8.03 -12.95 -18.20
N PRO A 98 8.46 -13.88 -17.33
CA PRO A 98 9.67 -13.69 -16.56
C PRO A 98 10.89 -13.70 -17.49
N ARG A 99 11.95 -12.96 -17.13
CA ARG A 99 13.23 -13.07 -17.84
C ARG A 99 13.73 -14.52 -17.69
N PRO A 100 14.21 -15.17 -18.77
CA PRO A 100 14.83 -16.47 -18.67
C PRO A 100 15.96 -16.49 -17.64
N PRO A 101 16.12 -17.58 -16.88
CA PRO A 101 17.30 -17.82 -16.06
C PRO A 101 18.60 -17.63 -16.85
N LYS A 102 19.65 -17.15 -16.19
CA LYS A 102 20.98 -17.06 -16.81
C LYS A 102 21.48 -18.47 -17.16
N GLY A 103 22.11 -18.61 -18.31
CA GLY A 103 22.67 -19.89 -18.78
C GLY A 103 21.69 -20.77 -19.56
N ILE A 104 20.47 -20.28 -19.84
CA ILE A 104 19.52 -20.94 -20.74
C ILE A 104 19.59 -20.23 -22.09
N GLU A 105 19.93 -20.99 -23.14
CA GLU A 105 19.95 -20.52 -24.52
C GLU A 105 18.78 -21.12 -25.30
N ILE A 106 18.13 -20.30 -26.12
CA ILE A 106 17.12 -20.78 -27.05
C ILE A 106 17.87 -21.32 -28.26
N VAL A 107 17.94 -22.65 -28.38
CA VAL A 107 18.55 -23.31 -29.53
C VAL A 107 17.53 -23.39 -30.66
N TYR A 108 17.75 -22.64 -31.74
CA TYR A 108 16.90 -22.65 -32.93
C TYR A 108 17.32 -23.73 -33.94
N ASN A 109 17.50 -25.00 -33.50
CA ASN A 109 17.86 -26.07 -34.44
C ASN A 109 16.66 -26.65 -35.21
N TYR A 110 15.41 -26.27 -34.87
CA TYR A 110 14.17 -26.69 -35.54
C TYR A 110 14.08 -28.20 -35.86
N GLY A 111 14.70 -29.06 -35.05
CA GLY A 111 14.70 -30.52 -35.28
C GLY A 111 15.76 -31.02 -36.27
N LYS A 112 16.74 -30.19 -36.64
CA LYS A 112 17.93 -30.64 -37.38
C LYS A 112 18.89 -31.34 -36.42
N GLU A 113 19.15 -32.61 -36.67
CA GLU A 113 20.24 -33.34 -36.01
C GLU A 113 21.60 -32.79 -36.48
N GLU A 114 22.64 -32.89 -35.65
CA GLU A 114 23.96 -32.21 -35.78
C GLU A 114 24.79 -32.58 -37.04
N ASN A 115 24.21 -33.26 -38.03
CA ASN A 115 24.92 -33.91 -39.14
C ASN A 115 24.56 -33.41 -40.56
N ASP A 116 24.38 -32.09 -40.75
CA ASP A 116 24.39 -31.47 -42.11
C ASP A 116 25.62 -30.56 -42.29
#